data_AF-A0A6J8AZS8-F1
#
_entry.id   AF-A0A6J8AZS8-F1
#
_cell.length_a   1.000
_cell.length_b   1.000
_cell.length_c   1.000
_cell.angle_alpha   90.00
_cell.angle_beta   90.00
_cell.angle_gamma   90.00
#
_symmetry.space_group_name_H-M   'P 1'
#
loop_
_entity.id
_entity.type
_entity.pdbx_description
1 polymer ?
#
loop_
_entity_poly.entity_id
_entity_poly.type
_entity_poly.pdbx_seq_one_letter_code
_entity_poly.pdbx_strand_id
1 'polypeptide(L)'
;MATYRAAKSGLARESQEKINRSFDIDEAKKCLKWISSTSGDTIEINGIEEREKMMMFFHTTLKDGMVLCRLIDALLLPQDKIDFNSKSFQETKLPAFQSARERERIGIFLNKAKAYGVSEANIFQTDNLYERTNLVQVCNTIRALGIEAQSKPGYSGDMIWPKKSEENRRTFTEDQLKAGQQIISLQYGTNKGASQAGMNFGKQRKILD
;
A
#
# COMPACT_ATOMS: atom_id res chain seq x y z
N MET A 1 13.42 19.92 -14.79
CA MET A 1 14.02 18.86 -15.65
C MET A 1 13.07 17.67 -15.89
N ALA A 2 11.81 17.90 -16.27
CA ALA A 2 10.89 16.83 -16.69
C ALA A 2 10.66 16.81 -18.23
N THR A 3 11.33 17.71 -18.95
CA THR A 3 11.05 18.06 -20.36
C THR A 3 11.91 17.31 -21.38
N TYR A 4 12.80 16.40 -20.96
CA TYR A 4 13.73 15.69 -21.86
C TYR A 4 13.35 14.22 -22.14
N ARG A 5 12.28 13.68 -21.54
CA ARG A 5 11.78 12.34 -21.87
C ARG A 5 10.73 12.42 -22.97
N ALA A 6 10.83 11.51 -23.94
CA ALA A 6 9.80 11.33 -24.96
C ALA A 6 8.46 10.99 -24.30
N ALA A 7 7.37 11.54 -24.83
CA ALA A 7 6.04 11.17 -24.40
C ALA A 7 5.81 9.67 -24.65
N LYS A 8 5.17 8.99 -23.69
CA LYS A 8 4.83 7.57 -23.84
C LYS A 8 3.84 7.40 -25.00
N SER A 9 4.08 6.44 -25.88
CA SER A 9 3.24 6.13 -27.04
C SER A 9 2.92 4.63 -27.12
N GLY A 10 1.91 4.27 -27.93
CA GLY A 10 1.48 2.88 -28.12
C GLY A 10 1.18 2.14 -26.81
N LEU A 11 1.69 0.91 -26.68
CA LEU A 11 1.54 0.06 -25.50
C LEU A 11 2.02 0.71 -24.19
N ALA A 12 3.05 1.56 -24.25
CA ALA A 12 3.58 2.25 -23.08
C ALA A 12 2.60 3.33 -22.57
N ARG A 13 1.88 4.00 -23.49
CA ARG A 13 0.81 4.95 -23.13
C ARG A 13 -0.36 4.22 -22.50
N GLU A 14 -0.83 3.14 -23.11
CA GLU A 14 -1.95 2.35 -22.60
C GLU A 14 -1.66 1.78 -21.20
N SER A 15 -0.44 1.30 -20.97
CA SER A 15 -0.01 0.82 -19.64
C SER A 15 -0.02 1.95 -18.61
N GLN A 16 0.46 3.15 -18.98
CA GLN A 16 0.41 4.32 -18.10
C GLN A 16 -1.03 4.75 -17.79
N GLU A 17 -1.91 4.72 -18.78
CA GLU A 17 -3.32 5.05 -18.59
C GLU A 17 -4.01 4.05 -17.67
N LYS A 18 -3.72 2.75 -17.79
CA LYS A 18 -4.21 1.73 -16.86
C LYS A 18 -3.76 2.01 -15.43
N ILE A 19 -2.49 2.35 -15.22
CA ILE A 19 -1.97 2.74 -13.89
C ILE A 19 -2.72 3.97 -13.37
N ASN A 20 -2.87 5.02 -14.16
CA ASN A 20 -3.58 6.24 -13.75
C ASN A 20 -5.07 5.95 -13.45
N ARG A 21 -5.69 5.01 -14.18
CA ARG A 21 -7.05 4.50 -13.92
C ARG A 21 -7.17 3.64 -12.66
N SER A 22 -6.06 3.18 -12.09
CA SER A 22 -6.06 2.53 -10.77
C SER A 22 -5.86 3.52 -9.61
N PHE A 23 -5.64 4.81 -9.89
CA PHE A 23 -5.50 5.82 -8.84
C PHE A 23 -6.84 6.09 -8.14
N ASP A 24 -6.87 5.84 -6.83
CA ASP A 24 -8.03 6.06 -5.97
C ASP A 24 -7.94 7.45 -5.31
N ILE A 25 -8.99 8.24 -5.48
CA ILE A 25 -9.09 9.61 -4.97
C ILE A 25 -9.24 9.60 -3.45
N ASP A 26 -10.08 8.72 -2.91
CA ASP A 26 -10.38 8.68 -1.48
C ASP A 26 -9.18 8.18 -0.69
N GLU A 27 -8.45 7.21 -1.24
CA GLU A 27 -7.21 6.74 -0.64
C GLU A 27 -6.13 7.83 -0.63
N ALA A 28 -5.98 8.58 -1.73
CA ALA A 28 -5.05 9.70 -1.79
C ALA A 28 -5.40 10.79 -0.76
N LYS A 29 -6.69 11.10 -0.58
CA LYS A 29 -7.18 12.04 0.46
C LYS A 29 -6.84 11.54 1.86
N LYS A 30 -7.06 10.26 2.16
CA LYS A 30 -6.68 9.65 3.45
C LYS A 30 -5.18 9.78 3.70
N CYS A 31 -4.34 9.48 2.69
CA CYS A 31 -2.90 9.64 2.78
C CYS A 31 -2.50 11.08 3.13
N LEU A 32 -3.04 12.08 2.41
CA LEU A 32 -2.71 13.49 2.67
C LEU A 32 -3.22 13.96 4.04
N LYS A 33 -4.42 13.54 4.45
CA LYS A 33 -4.96 13.84 5.79
C LYS A 33 -4.05 13.27 6.89
N TRP A 34 -3.65 12.00 6.75
CA TRP A 34 -2.74 11.35 7.69
C TRP A 34 -1.38 12.04 7.76
N ILE A 35 -0.86 12.47 6.61
CA ILE A 35 0.39 13.22 6.52
C ILE A 35 0.27 14.52 7.31
N SER A 36 -0.81 15.26 7.09
CA SER A 36 -1.06 16.53 7.79
C SER A 36 -1.14 16.33 9.31
N SER A 37 -1.90 15.32 9.78
CA SER A 37 -2.03 15.05 11.21
C SER A 37 -0.74 14.58 11.87
N THR A 38 0.12 13.86 11.14
CA THR A 38 1.33 13.24 11.70
C THR A 38 2.55 14.16 11.64
N SER A 39 2.72 14.87 10.52
CA SER A 39 3.87 15.77 10.32
C SER A 39 3.66 17.17 10.88
N GLY A 40 2.41 17.57 11.14
CA GLY A 40 2.04 18.94 11.50
C GLY A 40 1.97 19.90 10.30
N ASP A 41 2.22 19.43 9.07
CA ASP A 41 2.08 20.24 7.87
C ASP A 41 0.59 20.53 7.58
N THR A 42 0.24 21.77 7.26
CA THR A 42 -1.12 22.14 6.86
C THR A 42 -1.32 21.84 5.38
N ILE A 43 -2.13 20.82 5.06
CA ILE A 43 -2.48 20.47 3.67
C ILE A 43 -3.98 20.66 3.49
N GLU A 44 -4.38 21.67 2.71
CA GLU A 44 -5.78 21.96 2.45
C GLU A 44 -6.33 21.10 1.31
N ILE A 45 -7.16 20.11 1.66
CA ILE A 45 -7.75 19.15 0.71
C ILE A 45 -9.22 19.51 0.48
N ASN A 46 -9.52 20.70 -0.04
CA ASN A 46 -10.90 21.14 -0.21
C ASN A 46 -11.36 21.09 -1.67
N GLY A 47 -12.49 20.41 -1.92
CA GLY A 47 -13.25 20.51 -3.18
C GLY A 47 -12.69 19.74 -4.39
N ILE A 48 -11.74 18.84 -4.21
CA ILE A 48 -11.17 18.05 -5.33
C ILE A 48 -11.90 16.72 -5.46
N GLU A 49 -12.75 16.61 -6.47
CA GLU A 49 -13.48 15.37 -6.81
C GLU A 49 -12.99 14.72 -8.12
N GLU A 50 -12.28 15.49 -8.93
CA GLU A 50 -11.76 15.01 -10.21
C GLU A 50 -10.41 14.33 -10.04
N ARG A 51 -10.27 13.13 -10.61
CA ARG A 51 -9.07 12.29 -10.47
C ARG A 51 -7.80 12.98 -10.93
N GLU A 52 -7.82 13.59 -12.12
CA GLU A 52 -6.62 14.19 -12.69
C GLU A 52 -6.14 15.38 -11.85
N LYS A 53 -7.07 16.20 -11.36
CA LYS A 53 -6.78 17.29 -10.42
C LYS A 53 -6.22 16.74 -9.10
N MET A 54 -6.81 15.67 -8.56
CA MET A 54 -6.30 15.01 -7.35
C MET A 54 -4.88 14.46 -7.54
N MET A 55 -4.61 13.80 -8.66
CA MET A 55 -3.28 13.30 -9.00
C MET A 55 -2.26 14.42 -9.12
N MET A 56 -2.63 15.53 -9.78
CA MET A 56 -1.75 16.69 -9.91
C MET A 56 -1.47 17.31 -8.55
N PHE A 57 -2.50 17.54 -7.73
CA PHE A 57 -2.35 18.09 -6.38
C PHE A 57 -1.50 17.20 -5.47
N PHE A 58 -1.76 15.90 -5.49
CA PHE A 58 -0.99 14.90 -4.75
C PHE A 58 0.49 14.91 -5.17
N HIS A 59 0.75 14.98 -6.48
CA HIS A 59 2.11 15.08 -7.02
C HIS A 59 2.79 16.37 -6.58
N THR A 60 2.19 17.54 -6.79
CA THR A 60 2.80 18.83 -6.46
C THR A 60 3.11 18.97 -4.98
N THR A 61 2.24 18.42 -4.12
CA THR A 61 2.42 18.46 -2.66
C THR A 61 3.60 17.59 -2.20
N LEU A 62 3.80 16.43 -2.80
CA LEU A 62 4.78 15.44 -2.31
C LEU A 62 6.10 15.43 -3.09
N LYS A 63 6.13 15.94 -4.32
CA LYS A 63 7.28 15.85 -5.24
C LYS A 63 8.58 16.38 -4.64
N ASP A 64 8.49 17.45 -3.85
CA ASP A 64 9.68 18.07 -3.24
C ASP A 64 10.36 17.15 -2.21
N GLY A 65 9.63 16.17 -1.66
CA GLY A 65 10.13 15.19 -0.70
C GLY A 65 10.18 15.68 0.76
N MET A 66 10.11 16.99 1.01
CA MET A 66 10.17 17.54 2.38
C MET A 66 9.04 17.04 3.28
N VAL A 67 7.80 17.06 2.79
CA VAL A 67 6.63 16.58 3.52
C VAL A 67 6.76 15.09 3.87
N LEU A 68 7.30 14.28 2.95
CA LEU A 68 7.54 12.85 3.20
C LEU A 68 8.63 12.63 4.24
N CYS A 69 9.71 13.41 4.19
CA CYS A 69 10.76 13.35 5.21
C CYS A 69 10.23 13.76 6.59
N ARG A 70 9.41 14.82 6.70
CA ARG A 70 8.79 15.22 7.96
C ARG A 70 7.83 14.17 8.50
N LEU A 71 7.04 13.56 7.62
CA LEU A 71 6.15 12.44 7.98
C LEU A 71 6.91 11.30 8.64
N ILE A 72 7.94 10.77 7.97
CA ILE A 72 8.68 9.63 8.52
C ILE A 72 9.46 10.04 9.76
N ASP A 73 10.03 11.26 9.78
CA ASP A 73 10.73 11.77 10.95
C ASP A 73 9.83 11.79 12.19
N ALA A 74 8.59 12.26 12.07
CA ALA A 74 7.62 12.29 13.17
C ALA A 74 7.35 10.90 13.78
N LEU A 75 7.49 9.83 12.99
CA LEU A 75 7.30 8.45 13.43
C LEU A 75 8.56 7.80 14.02
N LEU A 76 9.74 8.37 13.74
CA LEU A 76 11.02 7.81 14.15
C LEU A 76 11.36 8.16 15.61
N LEU A 77 12.07 7.23 16.25
CA LEU A 77 12.65 7.43 17.57
C LEU A 77 13.76 8.50 17.52
N PRO A 78 14.07 9.18 18.64
CA PRO A 78 15.02 10.29 18.66
C PRO A 78 16.39 10.00 18.04
N GLN A 79 16.91 8.78 18.18
CA GLN A 79 18.22 8.40 17.62
C GLN A 79 18.22 8.23 16.10
N ASP A 80 17.04 7.97 15.50
CA ASP A 80 16.89 7.67 14.07
C ASP A 80 16.38 8.87 13.27
N LYS A 81 16.25 10.03 13.92
CA LYS A 81 15.78 11.29 13.32
C LYS A 81 16.62 11.70 12.12
N ILE A 82 15.98 12.43 11.20
CA ILE A 82 16.61 12.96 10.00
C ILE A 82 17.36 14.25 10.35
N ASP A 83 18.59 14.39 9.85
CA ASP A 83 19.33 15.65 9.93
C ASP A 83 18.89 16.62 8.82
N PHE A 84 17.96 17.51 9.17
CA PHE A 84 17.47 18.57 8.30
C PHE A 84 18.50 19.69 8.04
N ASN A 85 19.67 19.68 8.69
CA ASN A 85 20.74 20.64 8.38
C ASN A 85 21.57 20.22 7.16
N SER A 86 21.47 18.96 6.73
CA SER A 86 22.24 18.46 5.60
C SER A 86 21.89 19.18 4.28
N LYS A 87 22.84 19.18 3.33
CA LYS A 87 22.75 19.93 2.07
C LYS A 87 21.48 19.61 1.26
N SER A 88 20.92 18.41 1.45
CA SER A 88 19.74 17.88 0.78
C SER A 88 18.46 18.63 1.18
N PHE A 89 18.43 19.28 2.34
CA PHE A 89 17.28 20.03 2.87
C PHE A 89 17.44 21.55 2.75
N GLN A 90 18.65 22.02 2.43
CA GLN A 90 18.91 23.43 2.21
C GLN A 90 18.31 23.91 0.88
N GLU A 91 18.00 25.20 0.78
CA GLU A 91 17.58 25.81 -0.47
C GLU A 91 18.75 25.97 -1.45
N THR A 92 18.46 25.96 -2.74
CA THR A 92 19.43 26.25 -3.79
C THR A 92 18.75 26.96 -4.95
N LYS A 93 19.42 27.98 -5.48
CA LYS A 93 18.93 28.76 -6.62
C LYS A 93 19.16 28.06 -7.96
N LEU A 94 19.96 26.99 -7.97
CA LEU A 94 20.35 26.28 -9.18
C LEU A 94 19.40 25.11 -9.45
N PRO A 95 18.64 25.12 -10.57
CA PRO A 95 17.59 24.12 -10.84
C PRO A 95 18.08 22.66 -10.90
N ALA A 96 19.34 22.45 -11.33
CA ALA A 96 19.96 21.12 -11.37
C ALA A 96 20.18 20.55 -9.96
N PHE A 97 20.71 21.37 -9.05
CA PHE A 97 20.88 20.97 -7.67
C PHE A 97 19.54 20.84 -6.94
N GLN A 98 18.55 21.67 -7.25
CA GLN A 98 17.20 21.50 -6.71
C GLN A 98 16.61 20.14 -7.11
N SER A 99 16.68 19.80 -8.41
CA SER A 99 16.23 18.51 -8.93
C SER A 99 16.92 17.32 -8.26
N ALA A 100 18.24 17.43 -8.01
CA ALA A 100 19.01 16.40 -7.32
C ALA A 100 18.59 16.26 -5.85
N ARG A 101 18.40 17.38 -5.14
CA ARG A 101 17.97 17.41 -3.74
C ARG A 101 16.55 16.86 -3.54
N GLU A 102 15.61 17.20 -4.42
CA GLU A 102 14.25 16.63 -4.41
C GLU A 102 14.30 15.10 -4.52
N ARG A 103 15.07 14.57 -5.48
CA ARG A 103 15.28 13.13 -5.68
C ARG A 103 15.96 12.47 -4.49
N GLU A 104 16.94 13.13 -3.89
CA GLU A 104 17.67 12.64 -2.72
C GLU A 104 16.77 12.56 -1.48
N ARG A 105 15.96 13.59 -1.21
CA ARG A 105 14.99 13.59 -0.09
C ARG A 105 13.98 12.46 -0.22
N ILE A 106 13.46 12.23 -1.43
CA ILE A 106 12.61 11.07 -1.71
C ILE A 106 13.36 9.78 -1.36
N GLY A 107 14.62 9.64 -1.79
CA GLY A 107 15.46 8.48 -1.45
C GLY A 107 15.64 8.27 0.06
N ILE A 108 15.87 9.34 0.82
CA ILE A 108 15.97 9.30 2.28
C ILE A 108 14.67 8.76 2.89
N PHE A 109 13.51 9.27 2.46
CA PHE A 109 12.21 8.78 2.91
C PHE A 109 12.05 7.28 2.62
N LEU A 110 12.37 6.82 1.41
CA LEU A 110 12.24 5.41 1.03
C LEU A 110 13.11 4.49 1.90
N ASN A 111 14.35 4.88 2.17
CA ASN A 111 15.26 4.12 3.01
C ASN A 111 14.77 4.06 4.46
N LYS A 112 14.29 5.18 5.00
CA LYS A 112 13.73 5.22 6.36
C LYS A 112 12.42 4.44 6.46
N ALA A 113 11.54 4.49 5.45
CA ALA A 113 10.31 3.70 5.41
C ALA A 113 10.60 2.19 5.39
N LYS A 114 11.59 1.75 4.61
CA LYS A 114 12.09 0.35 4.65
C LYS A 114 12.57 -0.03 6.04
N ALA A 115 13.46 0.78 6.63
CA ALA A 115 14.00 0.53 7.97
C ALA A 115 12.92 0.55 9.06
N TYR A 116 11.83 1.30 8.86
CA TYR A 116 10.71 1.36 9.78
C TYR A 116 9.88 0.07 9.82
N GLY A 117 9.88 -0.69 8.73
CA GLY A 117 9.20 -1.99 8.62
C GLY A 117 8.33 -2.17 7.36
N VAL A 118 8.30 -1.19 6.46
CA VAL A 118 7.51 -1.32 5.23
C VAL A 118 8.15 -2.35 4.30
N SER A 119 7.35 -3.34 3.87
CA SER A 119 7.80 -4.37 2.93
C SER A 119 8.31 -3.78 1.62
N GLU A 120 9.39 -4.33 1.07
CA GLU A 120 9.97 -3.87 -0.19
C GLU A 120 9.00 -3.89 -1.36
N ALA A 121 8.04 -4.82 -1.38
CA ALA A 121 7.00 -4.89 -2.40
C ALA A 121 6.09 -3.64 -2.42
N ASN A 122 5.96 -2.98 -1.27
CA ASN A 122 5.15 -1.78 -1.12
C ASN A 122 5.96 -0.50 -1.25
N ILE A 123 7.28 -0.56 -1.48
CA ILE A 123 8.13 0.62 -1.62
C ILE A 123 8.10 1.11 -3.07
N PHE A 124 7.84 2.41 -3.27
CA PHE A 124 7.91 3.05 -4.58
C PHE A 124 9.35 3.40 -4.99
N GLN A 125 9.59 3.61 -6.28
CA GLN A 125 10.88 4.11 -6.79
C GLN A 125 10.85 5.63 -6.98
N THR A 126 11.97 6.34 -6.79
CA THR A 126 12.01 7.82 -6.88
C THR A 126 11.31 8.41 -8.11
N ASP A 127 11.46 7.79 -9.29
CA ASP A 127 10.81 8.24 -10.53
C ASP A 127 9.27 8.10 -10.51
N ASN A 128 8.70 7.23 -9.68
CA ASN A 128 7.25 7.09 -9.49
C ASN A 128 6.62 8.38 -9.00
N LEU A 129 7.29 9.06 -8.06
CA LEU A 129 6.88 10.35 -7.55
C LEU A 129 7.46 11.50 -8.36
N TYR A 130 8.78 11.58 -8.49
CA TYR A 130 9.45 12.75 -9.08
C TYR A 130 8.99 13.02 -10.53
N GLU A 131 8.87 11.95 -11.33
CA GLU A 131 8.48 12.02 -12.75
C GLU A 131 7.03 11.64 -12.99
N ARG A 132 6.27 11.40 -11.91
CA ARG A 132 4.85 11.05 -11.99
C ARG A 132 4.60 9.78 -12.82
N THR A 133 5.49 8.79 -12.75
CA THR A 133 5.34 7.55 -13.51
C THR A 133 4.35 6.58 -12.87
N ASN A 134 4.19 6.61 -11.53
CA ASN A 134 3.25 5.72 -10.83
C ASN A 134 2.87 6.28 -9.44
N LEU A 135 1.92 7.21 -9.39
CA LEU A 135 1.43 7.77 -8.13
C LEU A 135 0.63 6.77 -7.29
N VAL A 136 0.10 5.71 -7.91
CA VAL A 136 -0.63 4.64 -7.20
C VAL A 136 0.31 3.93 -6.24
N GLN A 137 1.52 3.60 -6.68
CA GLN A 137 2.52 2.96 -5.81
C GLN A 137 2.98 3.88 -4.67
N VAL A 138 3.03 5.20 -4.90
CA VAL A 138 3.33 6.18 -3.83
C VAL A 138 2.24 6.15 -2.76
N CYS A 139 0.96 6.15 -3.18
CA CYS A 139 -0.18 6.01 -2.27
C CYS A 139 -0.12 4.70 -1.47
N ASN A 140 0.18 3.58 -2.14
CA ASN A 140 0.34 2.26 -1.51
C ASN A 140 1.47 2.25 -0.47
N THR A 141 2.59 2.92 -0.76
CA THR A 141 3.72 3.02 0.18
C THR A 141 3.31 3.78 1.43
N ILE A 142 2.64 4.92 1.29
CA ILE A 142 2.19 5.76 2.41
C ILE A 142 1.15 4.99 3.25
N ARG A 143 0.19 4.31 2.60
CA ARG A 143 -0.76 3.43 3.28
C ARG A 143 -0.05 2.33 4.07
N ALA A 144 0.91 1.63 3.45
CA ALA A 144 1.65 0.58 4.10
C ALA A 144 2.44 1.10 5.31
N LEU A 145 3.10 2.26 5.17
CA LEU A 145 3.77 2.94 6.28
C LEU A 145 2.80 3.29 7.41
N GLY A 146 1.61 3.81 7.08
CA GLY A 146 0.57 4.13 8.05
C GLY A 146 0.06 2.92 8.80
N ILE A 147 -0.16 1.78 8.13
CA ILE A 147 -0.55 0.52 8.76
C ILE A 147 0.54 0.01 9.71
N GLU A 148 1.82 0.05 9.29
CA GLU A 148 2.94 -0.35 10.16
C GLU A 148 3.04 0.57 11.38
N ALA A 149 2.91 1.89 11.20
CA ALA A 149 2.95 2.86 12.29
C ALA A 149 1.81 2.64 13.29
N GLN A 150 0.58 2.51 12.79
CA GLN A 150 -0.62 2.27 13.60
C GLN A 150 -0.60 0.92 14.34
N SER A 151 0.16 -0.05 13.84
CA SER A 151 0.30 -1.36 14.47
C SER A 151 1.35 -1.40 15.58
N LYS A 152 2.21 -0.38 15.73
CA LYS A 152 3.25 -0.36 16.76
C LYS A 152 2.70 0.07 18.13
N PRO A 153 3.20 -0.54 19.23
CA PRO A 153 2.83 -0.12 20.58
C PRO A 153 3.33 1.31 20.83
N GLY A 154 2.44 2.20 21.25
CA GLY A 154 2.78 3.60 21.53
C GLY A 154 2.40 4.60 20.42
N TYR A 155 1.78 4.15 19.33
CA TYR A 155 1.15 5.07 18.38
C TYR A 155 -0.07 5.76 19.02
N SER A 156 -0.07 7.09 19.02
CA SER A 156 -1.12 7.93 19.63
C SER A 156 -1.94 8.75 18.61
N GLY A 157 -1.68 8.57 17.32
CA GLY A 157 -2.36 9.31 16.25
C GLY A 157 -3.67 8.68 15.79
N ASP A 158 -4.26 9.26 14.75
CA ASP A 158 -5.50 8.75 14.14
C ASP A 158 -5.30 7.37 13.52
N MET A 159 -6.28 6.49 13.73
CA MET A 159 -6.36 5.16 13.11
C MET A 159 -7.17 5.26 11.81
N ILE A 160 -6.48 5.29 10.67
CA ILE A 160 -7.10 5.54 9.36
C ILE A 160 -7.27 4.25 8.56
N TRP A 161 -6.37 3.28 8.76
CA TRP A 161 -6.37 2.02 8.01
C TRP A 161 -6.62 0.82 8.93
N PRO A 162 -7.08 -0.31 8.38
CA PRO A 162 -7.22 -1.54 9.16
C PRO A 162 -5.87 -1.98 9.75
N LYS A 163 -5.92 -2.49 10.98
CA LYS A 163 -4.73 -3.04 11.65
C LYS A 163 -4.17 -4.21 10.85
N LYS A 164 -2.85 -4.34 10.83
CA LYS A 164 -2.17 -5.52 10.28
C LYS A 164 -2.66 -6.77 11.00
N SER A 165 -2.93 -7.85 10.27
CA SER A 165 -3.34 -9.12 10.86
C SER A 165 -2.21 -9.69 11.72
N GLU A 166 -2.50 -9.99 12.98
CA GLU A 166 -1.59 -10.67 13.89
C GLU A 166 -1.82 -12.18 13.82
N GLU A 167 -0.74 -12.97 13.92
CA GLU A 167 -0.85 -14.42 13.94
C GLU A 167 -1.57 -14.86 15.22
N ASN A 168 -2.77 -15.43 15.08
CA ASN A 168 -3.49 -16.03 16.19
C ASN A 168 -3.19 -17.53 16.26
N ARG A 169 -2.05 -17.89 16.87
CA ARG A 169 -1.71 -19.29 17.14
C ARG A 169 -2.66 -19.84 18.21
N ARG A 170 -3.63 -20.64 17.78
CA ARG A 170 -4.51 -21.37 18.70
C ARG A 170 -3.77 -22.57 19.24
N THR A 171 -3.61 -22.63 20.56
CA THR A 171 -3.15 -23.82 21.26
C THR A 171 -4.36 -24.61 21.73
N PHE A 172 -4.34 -25.92 21.48
CA PHE A 172 -5.34 -26.85 22.01
C PHE A 172 -4.70 -27.67 23.12
N THR A 173 -5.46 -27.96 24.16
CA THR A 173 -4.99 -28.87 25.21
C THR A 173 -4.89 -30.30 24.66
N GLU A 174 -4.05 -31.13 25.26
CA GLU A 174 -3.91 -32.53 24.83
C GLU A 174 -5.25 -33.28 24.92
N ASP A 175 -6.06 -32.99 25.94
CA ASP A 175 -7.40 -33.56 26.10
C ASP A 175 -8.37 -33.10 25.00
N GLN A 176 -8.29 -31.84 24.56
CA GLN A 176 -9.08 -31.35 23.42
C GLN A 176 -8.66 -32.03 22.12
N LEU A 177 -7.37 -32.25 21.91
CA LEU A 177 -6.86 -32.97 20.74
C LEU A 177 -7.32 -34.44 20.75
N LYS A 178 -7.28 -35.12 21.91
CA LYS A 178 -7.79 -36.50 22.10
C LYS A 178 -9.30 -36.59 21.87
N ALA A 179 -10.07 -35.66 22.43
CA ALA A 179 -11.51 -35.58 22.20
C ALA A 179 -11.84 -35.34 20.72
N GLY A 180 -11.03 -34.54 20.02
CA GLY A 180 -11.14 -34.32 18.57
C GLY A 180 -10.94 -35.60 17.74
N GLN A 181 -10.05 -36.50 18.16
CA GLN A 181 -9.82 -37.79 17.48
C GLN A 181 -11.02 -38.75 17.59
N GLN A 182 -11.86 -38.58 18.62
CA GLN A 182 -13.07 -39.40 18.81
C GLN A 182 -14.24 -38.93 17.95
N ILE A 183 -14.17 -37.72 17.36
CA ILE A 183 -15.20 -37.19 16.48
C ILE A 183 -15.01 -37.78 15.07
N ILE A 184 -15.91 -38.69 14.71
CA ILE A 184 -15.96 -39.28 13.37
C ILE A 184 -16.50 -38.22 12.40
N SER A 185 -15.64 -37.75 11.49
CA SER A 185 -16.05 -36.80 10.45
C SER A 185 -17.15 -37.39 9.56
N LEU A 186 -18.05 -36.57 9.03
CA LEU A 186 -19.14 -37.03 8.14
C LEU A 186 -18.63 -37.74 6.86
N GLN A 187 -17.39 -37.45 6.45
CA GLN A 187 -16.72 -38.11 5.33
C GLN A 187 -15.89 -39.35 5.74
N TYR A 188 -15.87 -39.68 7.03
CA TYR A 188 -15.17 -40.82 7.56
C TYR A 188 -16.01 -42.08 7.29
N GLY A 189 -15.69 -42.74 6.19
CA GLY A 189 -16.35 -43.95 5.71
C GLY A 189 -15.68 -44.41 4.43
N THR A 190 -15.64 -45.72 4.20
CA THR A 190 -15.11 -46.27 2.95
C THR A 190 -16.20 -46.27 1.88
N ASN A 191 -15.98 -45.60 0.76
CA ASN A 191 -16.86 -45.69 -0.41
C ASN A 191 -16.75 -47.04 -1.13
N LYS A 192 -15.82 -47.92 -0.74
CA LYS A 192 -15.62 -49.24 -1.36
C LYS A 192 -16.82 -50.17 -1.27
N GLY A 193 -17.81 -49.89 -0.42
CA GLY A 193 -19.09 -50.61 -0.35
C GLY A 193 -20.28 -49.84 -0.95
N ALA A 194 -20.12 -48.56 -1.29
CA ALA A 194 -21.16 -47.73 -1.88
C ALA A 194 -21.13 -47.88 -3.42
N SER A 195 -21.48 -49.05 -3.93
CA SER A 195 -21.68 -49.22 -5.37
C SER A 195 -23.05 -48.65 -5.77
N GLN A 196 -23.07 -47.77 -6.76
CA GLN A 196 -24.31 -47.33 -7.42
C GLN A 196 -24.89 -48.43 -8.34
N ALA A 197 -24.57 -49.70 -8.08
CA ALA A 197 -25.08 -50.82 -8.83
C ALA A 197 -26.56 -51.03 -8.45
N GLY A 198 -27.47 -50.69 -9.37
CA GLY A 198 -28.92 -50.86 -9.18
C GLY A 198 -29.71 -49.58 -8.88
N MET A 199 -29.07 -48.42 -8.70
CA MET A 199 -29.79 -47.15 -8.63
C MET A 199 -30.19 -46.68 -10.04
N ASN A 200 -31.41 -47.01 -10.44
CA ASN A 200 -32.02 -46.52 -11.68
C ASN A 200 -32.85 -45.26 -11.37
N PHE A 201 -32.25 -44.08 -11.54
CA PHE A 201 -32.96 -42.81 -11.43
C PHE A 201 -33.60 -42.45 -12.78
N GLY A 202 -34.83 -42.91 -12.97
CA GLY A 202 -35.73 -42.45 -14.03
C GLY A 202 -36.05 -43.51 -15.09
N LYS A 203 -37.34 -43.64 -15.44
CA LYS A 203 -37.76 -44.44 -16.59
C LYS A 203 -37.24 -43.79 -17.88
N GLN A 204 -36.54 -44.57 -18.71
CA GLN A 204 -36.09 -44.17 -20.04
C GLN A 204 -37.30 -43.69 -20.87
N ARG A 205 -37.28 -42.43 -21.32
CA ARG A 205 -38.36 -41.88 -22.17
C ARG A 205 -38.32 -42.61 -23.52
N LYS A 206 -39.38 -43.35 -23.86
CA LYS A 206 -39.59 -43.86 -25.20
C LYS A 206 -40.00 -42.69 -26.10
N ILE A 207 -39.12 -42.31 -27.01
CA ILE A 207 -39.49 -41.51 -28.18
C ILE A 207 -39.80 -42.53 -29.27
N LEU A 208 -41.07 -42.61 -29.64
CA LEU A 208 -41.53 -43.29 -30.85
C LEU A 208 -41.68 -42.19 -31.92
N ASP A 209 -41.15 -42.48 -33.10
CA ASP A 209 -41.08 -41.62 -34.29
C ASP A 209 -42.46 -41.04 -34.69
#